data_AF-W4RVE7-F1
#
_entry.id   AF-W4RVE7-F1
#
_cell.length_a   1.000
_cell.length_b   1.000
_cell.length_c   1.000
_cell.angle_alpha   90.00
_cell.angle_beta   90.00
_cell.angle_gamma   90.00
#
_symmetry.space_group_name_H-M   'P 1'
#
loop_
_entity.id
_entity.type
_entity.pdbx_description
1 polymer ?
#
loop_
_entity_poly.entity_id
_entity_poly.type
_entity_poly.pdbx_seq_one_letter_code
_entity_poly.pdbx_strand_id
1 'polypeptide(L)' 'MNNPEFKAIHSNKVKVKKMKKMKSIMKIVGKLARIFVGIARKNESYCAKNVQAFTELAA' A
#
# COMPACT_ATOMS: atom_id res chain seq x y z
N MET A 1 -11.96 10.00 8.23
CA MET A 1 -10.51 9.94 8.52
C MET A 1 -9.91 8.78 7.72
N ASN A 2 -9.02 9.04 6.76
CA ASN A 2 -8.35 7.99 5.97
C ASN A 2 -6.84 8.10 6.19
N ASN A 3 -6.14 6.97 6.24
CA ASN A 3 -4.68 6.95 6.42
C ASN A 3 -3.99 7.72 5.26
N PRO A 4 -3.17 8.75 5.57
CA PRO A 4 -2.58 9.64 4.57
C PRO A 4 -1.59 8.92 3.65
N GLU A 5 -0.93 7.86 4.11
CA GLU A 5 0.06 7.10 3.35
C GLU A 5 -0.60 6.39 2.16
N PHE A 6 -1.71 5.67 2.41
CA PHE A 6 -2.44 4.99 1.34
C PHE A 6 -3.08 5.97 0.36
N LYS A 7 -3.48 7.17 0.82
CA LYS A 7 -4.01 8.25 -0.04
C LYS A 7 -2.93 8.81 -0.96
N ALA A 8 -1.71 8.99 -0.45
CA ALA A 8 -0.57 9.42 -1.25
C ALA A 8 -0.20 8.36 -2.31
N ILE A 9 -0.17 7.08 -1.92
CA ILE A 9 0.08 5.96 -2.84
C ILE A 9 -0.98 5.89 -3.94
N HIS A 10 -2.26 6.01 -3.60
CA HIS A 10 -3.34 6.03 -4.57
C HIS A 10 -3.17 7.19 -5.56
N SER A 11 -2.92 8.39 -5.03
CA SER A 11 -2.75 9.59 -5.82
C SER A 11 -1.58 9.47 -6.80
N ASN A 12 -0.43 8.94 -6.35
CA ASN A 12 0.73 8.70 -7.20
C ASN A 12 0.44 7.65 -8.29
N LYS A 13 -0.21 6.53 -7.94
CA LYS A 13 -0.53 5.47 -8.92
C LYS A 13 -1.49 5.93 -10.01
N VAL A 14 -2.46 6.77 -9.66
CA VAL A 14 -3.43 7.30 -10.62
C VAL A 14 -2.85 8.45 -11.45
N LYS A 15 -2.16 9.41 -10.81
CA LYS A 15 -1.68 10.62 -11.49
C LYS A 15 -0.37 10.41 -12.26
N VAL A 16 0.59 9.70 -11.66
CA VAL A 16 1.93 9.51 -12.25
C VAL A 16 2.01 8.21 -13.04
N LYS A 17 1.64 7.07 -12.42
CA LYS A 17 1.65 5.76 -13.10
C LYS A 17 0.42 5.52 -14.01
N LYS A 18 -0.46 6.53 -14.19
CA LYS A 18 -1.68 6.50 -15.02
C LYS A 18 -2.57 5.25 -14.85
N MET A 19 -2.60 4.69 -13.63
CA MET A 19 -3.38 3.49 -13.34
C MET A 19 -4.87 3.83 -13.14
N LYS A 20 -5.78 2.98 -13.63
CA LYS A 20 -7.22 3.10 -13.34
C LYS A 20 -7.48 3.12 -11.83
N LYS A 21 -8.38 4.00 -11.37
CA LYS A 21 -8.72 4.19 -9.95
C LYS A 21 -9.02 2.88 -9.23
N MET A 22 -9.93 2.07 -9.80
CA MET A 22 -10.33 0.78 -9.21
C MET A 22 -9.17 -0.21 -9.07
N LYS A 23 -8.29 -0.29 -10.08
CA LYS A 23 -7.08 -1.14 -10.02
C LYS A 23 -6.13 -0.67 -8.92
N SER A 24 -5.98 0.65 -8.73
CA SER A 24 -5.17 1.19 -7.64
C SER A 24 -5.76 0.86 -6.26
N ILE A 25 -7.09 0.97 -6.09
CA ILE A 25 -7.76 0.64 -4.82
C ILE A 25 -7.59 -0.86 -4.51
N MET A 26 -7.85 -1.74 -5.47
CA MET A 26 -7.63 -3.19 -5.31
C MET A 26 -6.20 -3.53 -4.90
N LYS A 27 -5.20 -2.87 -5.50
CA LYS A 27 -3.79 -3.06 -5.12
C LYS A 27 -3.49 -2.55 -3.70
N ILE A 28 -4.15 -1.49 -3.25
CA ILE A 28 -4.00 -0.96 -1.89
C ILE A 28 -4.63 -1.90 -0.86
N VAL A 29 -5.84 -2.41 -1.13
CA VAL A 29 -6.52 -3.38 -0.25
C VAL A 29 -5.68 -4.64 -0.08
N GLY A 30 -5.19 -5.22 -1.19
CA GLY A 30 -4.32 -6.39 -1.11
C GLY A 30 -3.01 -6.13 -0.34
N LYS A 31 -2.48 -4.90 -0.40
CA LYS A 31 -1.31 -4.52 0.39
C LYS A 31 -1.64 -4.42 1.88
N LEU A 32 -2.77 -3.81 2.23
CA LEU A 32 -3.22 -3.69 3.61
C LEU A 32 -3.40 -5.08 4.24
N ALA A 33 -4.01 -6.03 3.51
CA ALA A 33 -4.19 -7.40 3.97
C ALA A 33 -2.85 -8.07 4.33
N ARG A 34 -1.81 -7.92 3.49
CA ARG A 34 -0.48 -8.49 3.76
C ARG A 34 0.18 -7.86 4.99
N ILE A 35 0.02 -6.55 5.19
CA ILE A 35 0.53 -5.85 6.37
C ILE A 35 -0.15 -6.40 7.63
N PHE A 36 -1.48 -6.56 7.62
CA PHE A 36 -2.20 -7.14 8.75
C PHE A 36 -1.76 -8.57 9.08
N VAL A 37 -1.58 -9.41 8.06
CA VAL A 37 -1.05 -10.76 8.27
C VAL A 37 0.36 -10.72 8.86
N GLY A 38 1.23 -9.81 8.40
CA GLY A 38 2.58 -9.63 8.95
C GLY A 38 2.57 -9.21 10.41
N ILE A 39 1.75 -8.21 10.76
CA ILE A 39 1.55 -7.73 12.14
C ILE A 39 1.09 -8.89 13.03
N ALA A 40 0.04 -9.62 12.62
CA ALA A 40 -0.49 -10.72 13.41
C ALA A 40 0.53 -11.85 13.61
N ARG A 41 1.30 -12.21 12.57
CA ARG A 41 2.29 -13.29 12.64
C ARG A 41 3.50 -12.96 13.50
N LYS A 42 3.92 -11.69 13.55
CA LYS A 42 5.09 -11.25 14.32
C LYS A 42 4.74 -10.64 15.67
N ASN A 43 3.45 -10.45 15.95
CA ASN A 43 2.94 -9.70 17.09
C ASN A 43 3.57 -8.30 17.19
N GLU A 44 3.78 -7.65 16.04
CA GLU A 44 4.39 -6.33 15.92
C GLU A 44 3.31 -5.26 15.74
N SER A 45 3.54 -4.06 16.27
CA SER A 45 2.67 -2.92 16.00
C SER A 45 2.77 -2.48 14.53
N TYR A 46 1.73 -1.78 14.03
CA TYR A 46 1.78 -1.16 12.72
C TYR A 46 3.00 -0.25 12.58
N CYS A 47 3.76 -0.42 11.49
CA CYS A 47 4.89 0.41 11.14
C CYS A 47 4.68 0.99 9.73
N ALA A 48 4.66 2.32 9.61
CA ALA A 48 4.51 3.04 8.34
C ALA A 48 5.57 2.66 7.29
N LYS A 49 6.76 2.22 7.74
CA LYS A 49 7.83 1.73 6.84
C LYS A 49 7.36 0.54 6.00
N ASN A 50 6.47 -0.31 6.53
CA ASN A 50 5.89 -1.46 5.82
C ASN A 50 4.90 -1.04 4.71
N VAL A 51 4.50 0.23 4.67
CA VAL A 51 3.57 0.79 3.69
C VAL A 51 4.31 1.44 2.51
N GLN A 52 5.64 1.52 2.52
CA GLN A 52 6.43 2.08 1.41
C GLN A 52 6.08 1.44 0.06
N ALA A 53 5.93 2.27 -0.97
CA ALA A 53 5.67 1.83 -2.33
C ALA A 53 6.67 0.74 -2.69
N PHE A 54 6.19 -0.38 -3.25
CA PHE A 54 7.04 -1.34 -3.94
C PHE A 54 7.83 -0.51 -4.96
N THR A 55 9.07 -0.14 -4.63
CA THR A 55 10.12 0.01 -5.62
C THR A 55 10.10 -1.32 -6.35
N GLU A 56 9.94 -1.26 -7.67
CA GLU A 56 10.14 -2.40 -8.53
C GLU A 56 11.49 -3.02 -8.13
N LEU A 57 11.44 -4.12 -7.38
CA LEU A 57 12.60 -4.98 -7.22
C LEU A 57 12.76 -5.57 -8.61
N ALA A 58 13.70 -4.98 -9.35
CA ALA A 58 14.09 -5.37 -10.69
C ALA A 58 14.38 -6.88 -10.72
N ALA A 59 13.89 -7.53 -11.77
CA ALA A 59 14.40 -8.79 -12.27
C ALA A 59 15.05 -8.51 -13.62
#